data_AF-A0A1R3I4N5-F1
#
_entry.id   AF-A0A1R3I4N5-F1
#
_cell.length_a   1.000
_cell.length_b   1.000
_cell.length_c   1.000
_cell.angle_alpha   90.00
_cell.angle_beta   90.00
_cell.angle_gamma   90.00
#
_symmetry.space_group_name_H-M   'P 1'
#
loop_
_entity.id
_entity.type
_entity.pdbx_description
1 polymer ?
#
loop_
_entity_poly.entity_id
_entity_poly.type
_entity_poly.pdbx_seq_one_letter_code
_entity_poly.pdbx_strand_id
1 'polypeptide(L)'
;MESIFGQPPPDGFASSGNKSFIDQEPQCGSHGILGSTSNNIMPEELPSTSQILGENVPSLTHVGSKGKAQMVDVSPKGNSFRTAIASCKVNLGKKVFDLVLANQMAKGDVLSVAKIAGINGAKHTSSLIPLCHNITLTHVRVDLRLNPEDFSVDIEGEAASTGKTGVEMEAMTAVSVAGLTVYDMCKAASKDIQITDIRLELKTGGKSGYWCREKNGDVS
;
A
#
# COMPACT_ATOMS: atom_id res chain seq x y z
N MET A 1 38.72 29.51 30.82
CA MET A 1 38.47 28.46 29.82
C MET A 1 37.30 28.96 28.99
N GLU A 2 37.57 29.37 27.76
CA GLU A 2 36.66 30.23 26.98
C GLU A 2 35.57 29.42 26.26
N SER A 3 34.50 30.12 25.90
CA SER A 3 33.24 29.55 25.43
C SER A 3 33.32 28.96 24.01
N ILE A 4 33.02 27.67 23.87
CA ILE A 4 32.79 27.02 22.58
C ILE A 4 31.27 26.88 22.35
N PHE A 5 30.64 27.98 21.93
CA PHE A 5 29.34 27.95 21.26
C PHE A 5 29.37 28.96 20.11
N GLY A 6 29.38 28.45 18.88
CA GLY A 6 29.33 29.28 17.67
C GLY A 6 27.98 29.98 17.52
N GLN A 7 28.00 31.22 17.06
CA GLN A 7 26.78 31.97 16.78
C GLN A 7 26.03 31.36 15.57
N PRO A 8 24.68 31.34 15.57
CA PRO A 8 23.90 31.02 14.38
C PRO A 8 24.04 32.15 13.33
N PRO A 9 23.90 31.83 12.03
CA PRO A 9 23.92 32.85 10.97
C PRO A 9 22.66 33.73 10.99
N PRO A 10 22.74 34.96 10.45
CA PRO A 10 21.61 35.90 10.47
C PRO A 10 20.55 35.60 9.39
N ASP A 11 19.28 35.82 9.72
CA ASP A 11 18.17 35.82 8.77
C ASP A 11 18.25 37.02 7.81
N GLY A 12 18.00 36.81 6.51
CA GLY A 12 18.01 37.92 5.55
C GLY A 12 17.60 37.65 4.09
N PHE A 13 16.35 38.01 3.80
CA PHE A 13 15.87 38.62 2.54
C PHE A 13 15.56 37.81 1.25
N ALA A 14 14.25 37.79 0.96
CA ALA A 14 13.58 38.28 -0.25
C ALA A 14 13.62 37.51 -1.59
N SER A 15 12.48 36.87 -1.86
CA SER A 15 11.69 36.90 -3.11
C SER A 15 12.36 37.14 -4.48
N SER A 16 12.14 36.17 -5.38
CA SER A 16 11.71 36.46 -6.75
C SER A 16 10.64 35.44 -7.17
N GLY A 17 9.49 35.88 -7.66
CA GLY A 17 8.39 34.98 -8.03
C GLY A 17 8.40 34.56 -9.49
N ASN A 18 7.58 33.56 -9.83
CA ASN A 18 6.96 33.50 -11.17
C ASN A 18 5.70 32.61 -11.19
N LYS A 19 4.63 33.18 -11.74
CA LYS A 19 3.65 32.57 -12.65
C LYS A 19 2.99 31.24 -12.25
N SER A 20 1.78 31.38 -11.70
CA SER A 20 0.53 30.83 -12.27
C SER A 20 0.64 29.60 -13.18
N PHE A 21 0.08 28.47 -12.75
CA PHE A 21 -0.70 27.60 -13.63
C PHE A 21 -1.98 27.17 -12.90
N ILE A 22 -3.09 27.31 -13.61
CA ILE A 22 -4.46 27.06 -13.16
C ILE A 22 -4.87 25.64 -13.59
N ASP A 23 -5.68 25.00 -12.74
CA ASP A 23 -6.59 23.87 -12.97
C ASP A 23 -6.45 23.06 -14.27
N GLN A 24 -6.02 21.79 -14.14
CA GLN A 24 -6.48 20.69 -15.02
C GLN A 24 -6.61 19.38 -14.23
N GLU A 25 -7.84 19.05 -13.82
CA GLU A 25 -8.20 17.67 -13.49
C GLU A 25 -8.31 16.83 -14.79
N PRO A 26 -7.78 15.59 -14.82
CA PRO A 26 -8.04 14.68 -15.92
C PRO A 26 -9.42 14.02 -15.77
N GLN A 27 -10.38 14.41 -16.61
CA GLN A 27 -11.73 13.86 -16.61
C GLN A 27 -11.76 12.37 -17.00
N CYS A 28 -12.56 11.57 -16.29
CA CYS A 28 -12.84 10.19 -16.64
C CYS A 28 -13.89 10.11 -17.75
N GLY A 29 -13.54 9.49 -18.89
CA GLY A 29 -14.38 9.45 -20.09
C GLY A 29 -15.34 8.26 -20.14
N SER A 30 -16.64 8.50 -19.96
CA SER A 30 -17.69 7.49 -20.11
C SER A 30 -18.00 7.19 -21.59
N HIS A 31 -18.08 5.91 -21.96
CA HIS A 31 -18.60 5.48 -23.27
C HIS A 31 -20.08 5.08 -23.15
N GLY A 32 -20.92 5.63 -24.03
CA GLY A 32 -22.37 5.44 -24.02
C GLY A 32 -22.87 4.19 -24.75
N ILE A 33 -24.12 3.81 -24.49
CA ILE A 33 -24.79 2.61 -25.02
C ILE A 33 -26.00 3.00 -25.87
N LEU A 34 -26.09 2.46 -27.10
CA LEU A 34 -27.28 2.28 -27.95
C LEU A 34 -27.01 1.05 -28.86
N GLY A 35 -27.94 0.23 -29.36
CA GLY A 35 -29.38 0.10 -29.10
C GLY A 35 -30.14 -0.60 -30.26
N SER A 36 -30.59 -1.87 -30.07
CA SER A 36 -31.54 -2.67 -30.93
C SER A 36 -31.11 -2.97 -32.40
N THR A 37 -31.52 -4.06 -33.10
CA THR A 37 -32.84 -4.73 -33.24
C THR A 37 -32.81 -6.21 -33.74
N SER A 38 -33.80 -7.00 -33.29
CA SER A 38 -34.62 -8.05 -33.98
C SER A 38 -34.08 -9.30 -34.74
N ASN A 39 -34.46 -10.48 -34.18
CA ASN A 39 -35.07 -11.72 -34.77
C ASN A 39 -34.42 -12.56 -35.90
N ASN A 40 -34.13 -13.85 -35.63
CA ASN A 40 -34.88 -15.02 -36.16
C ASN A 40 -34.46 -16.40 -35.56
N ILE A 41 -35.12 -17.49 -35.98
CA ILE A 41 -35.39 -18.77 -35.28
C ILE A 41 -35.43 -19.94 -36.33
N MET A 42 -35.16 -21.25 -36.08
CA MET A 42 -35.02 -22.03 -34.84
C MET A 42 -33.65 -22.80 -34.66
N PRO A 43 -33.37 -24.10 -35.04
CA PRO A 43 -32.44 -24.93 -34.22
C PRO A 43 -31.42 -25.88 -34.94
N GLU A 44 -30.17 -25.94 -34.51
CA GLU A 44 -29.36 -27.19 -34.62
C GLU A 44 -28.13 -27.25 -33.68
N GLU A 45 -27.88 -28.46 -33.18
CA GLU A 45 -26.69 -29.03 -32.48
C GLU A 45 -25.88 -28.25 -31.41
N LEU A 46 -25.53 -28.96 -30.32
CA LEU A 46 -24.68 -28.51 -29.21
C LEU A 46 -23.18 -28.76 -29.47
N PRO A 47 -22.31 -27.73 -29.53
CA PRO A 47 -20.86 -27.90 -29.48
C PRO A 47 -20.31 -27.80 -28.05
N SER A 48 -19.16 -28.43 -27.81
CA SER A 48 -18.52 -28.56 -26.50
C SER A 48 -18.09 -27.24 -25.84
N THR A 49 -18.22 -27.18 -24.50
CA THR A 49 -17.99 -26.02 -23.61
C THR A 49 -16.51 -25.61 -23.44
N SER A 50 -15.73 -25.53 -24.52
CA SER A 50 -14.27 -25.29 -24.47
C SER A 50 -13.80 -24.02 -25.19
N GLN A 51 -14.70 -23.12 -25.60
CA GLN A 51 -14.36 -21.92 -26.39
C GLN A 51 -15.12 -20.64 -25.97
N ILE A 52 -15.11 -20.28 -24.67
CA ILE A 52 -15.44 -18.90 -24.22
C ILE A 52 -14.45 -18.45 -23.14
N LEU A 53 -13.20 -18.18 -23.53
CA LEU A 53 -12.26 -17.32 -22.78
C LEU A 53 -11.44 -16.52 -23.80
N GLY A 54 -12.11 -15.61 -24.49
CA GLY A 54 -11.59 -14.78 -25.57
C GLY A 54 -11.57 -13.29 -25.23
N GLU A 55 -11.12 -12.91 -24.03
CA GLU A 55 -10.78 -11.51 -23.70
C GLU A 55 -9.43 -11.46 -22.96
N ASN A 56 -8.73 -10.33 -23.05
CA ASN A 56 -7.33 -10.17 -22.60
C ASN A 56 -7.19 -10.22 -21.08
N VAL A 57 -7.13 -11.42 -20.51
CA VAL A 57 -6.62 -11.61 -19.13
C VAL A 57 -5.12 -11.31 -19.14
N PRO A 58 -4.62 -10.33 -18.35
CA PRO A 58 -3.18 -10.13 -18.22
C PRO A 58 -2.53 -11.41 -17.68
N SER A 59 -1.58 -11.97 -18.43
CA SER A 59 -1.02 -13.30 -18.15
C SER A 59 -0.53 -13.40 -16.71
N LEU A 60 -0.98 -14.42 -15.98
CA LEU A 60 -0.57 -14.69 -14.60
C LEU A 60 0.95 -14.92 -14.53
N THR A 61 1.71 -13.89 -14.15
CA THR A 61 3.17 -13.90 -14.23
C THR A 61 3.83 -14.91 -13.29
N HIS A 62 3.12 -15.35 -12.26
CA HIS A 62 3.63 -16.28 -11.24
C HIS A 62 3.32 -17.77 -11.51
N VAL A 63 2.72 -18.08 -12.66
CA VAL A 63 2.29 -19.44 -13.03
C VAL A 63 3.03 -19.88 -14.29
N GLY A 64 3.90 -20.88 -14.16
CA GLY A 64 4.57 -21.50 -15.32
C GLY A 64 3.60 -22.32 -16.17
N SER A 65 4.04 -22.74 -17.36
CA SER A 65 3.23 -23.43 -18.39
C SER A 65 2.56 -24.77 -18.00
N LYS A 66 2.71 -25.20 -16.74
CA LYS A 66 2.08 -26.40 -16.15
C LYS A 66 1.38 -26.11 -14.81
N GLY A 67 0.97 -24.86 -14.55
CA GLY A 67 0.30 -24.48 -13.30
C GLY A 67 1.20 -24.39 -12.06
N LYS A 68 2.53 -24.52 -12.22
CA LYS A 68 3.48 -24.48 -11.11
C LYS A 68 3.86 -23.05 -10.75
N ALA A 69 3.91 -22.76 -9.45
CA ALA A 69 4.40 -21.51 -8.90
C ALA A 69 5.86 -21.25 -9.33
N GLN A 70 6.14 -20.06 -9.87
CA GLN A 70 7.47 -19.68 -10.31
C GLN A 70 7.73 -18.18 -10.04
N MET A 71 8.94 -17.85 -9.59
CA MET A 71 9.40 -16.47 -9.49
C MET A 71 9.71 -15.94 -10.89
N VAL A 72 9.17 -14.77 -11.24
CA VAL A 72 9.36 -14.12 -12.53
C VAL A 72 10.84 -13.77 -12.75
N ASP A 73 11.43 -14.12 -13.89
CA ASP A 73 12.74 -13.54 -14.24
C ASP A 73 12.59 -12.05 -14.55
N VAL A 74 13.34 -11.24 -13.81
CA VAL A 74 13.39 -9.78 -13.98
C VAL A 74 14.70 -9.32 -14.59
N SER A 75 15.63 -10.22 -14.88
CA SER A 75 16.96 -9.92 -15.43
C SER A 75 16.93 -9.01 -16.68
N PRO A 76 16.01 -9.18 -17.65
CA PRO A 76 15.91 -8.31 -18.82
C PRO A 76 15.35 -6.90 -18.55
N LYS A 77 14.80 -6.63 -17.36
CA LYS A 77 14.22 -5.33 -17.01
C LYS A 77 15.33 -4.34 -16.60
N GLY A 78 15.18 -3.08 -17.01
CA GLY A 78 16.02 -1.98 -16.54
C GLY A 78 15.75 -1.62 -15.08
N ASN A 79 16.74 -0.99 -14.44
CA ASN A 79 16.58 -0.38 -13.13
C ASN A 79 15.80 0.94 -13.25
N SER A 80 14.90 1.20 -12.31
CA SER A 80 14.22 2.48 -12.16
C SER A 80 13.94 2.75 -10.68
N PHE A 81 13.81 4.01 -10.28
CA PHE A 81 13.28 4.38 -8.97
C PHE A 81 11.80 3.97 -8.87
N ARG A 82 11.41 3.44 -7.72
CA ARG A 82 10.09 2.86 -7.45
C ARG A 82 9.70 3.11 -6.01
N THR A 83 8.47 3.52 -5.81
CA THR A 83 7.84 3.72 -4.49
C THR A 83 6.51 3.00 -4.45
N ALA A 84 6.14 2.50 -3.28
CA ALA A 84 4.80 2.03 -2.98
C ALA A 84 4.35 2.54 -1.61
N ILE A 85 3.08 2.92 -1.49
CA ILE A 85 2.41 3.29 -0.25
C ILE A 85 1.26 2.30 -0.04
N ALA A 86 1.17 1.73 1.15
CA ALA A 86 0.07 0.88 1.60
C ALA A 86 -0.52 1.43 2.90
N SER A 87 -1.76 1.07 3.20
CA SER A 87 -2.43 1.38 4.46
C SER A 87 -2.99 0.11 5.12
N CYS A 88 -3.29 0.21 6.42
CA CYS A 88 -4.25 -0.65 7.09
C CYS A 88 -4.84 0.07 8.32
N LYS A 89 -5.92 -0.47 8.89
CA LYS A 89 -6.54 0.03 10.13
C LYS A 89 -6.57 -1.07 11.19
N VAL A 90 -6.39 -0.69 12.46
CA VAL A 90 -6.54 -1.61 13.60
C VAL A 90 -7.64 -1.09 14.53
N ASN A 91 -8.81 -1.74 14.49
CA ASN A 91 -9.96 -1.37 15.32
C ASN A 91 -9.74 -1.90 16.75
N LEU A 92 -9.49 -1.00 17.70
CA LEU A 92 -9.19 -1.35 19.09
C LEU A 92 -10.45 -1.39 19.96
N GLY A 93 -11.40 -0.51 19.68
CA GLY A 93 -12.54 -0.22 20.54
C GLY A 93 -12.17 0.66 21.75
N LYS A 94 -13.13 1.49 22.20
CA LYS A 94 -13.01 2.54 23.22
C LYS A 94 -12.02 2.21 24.36
N LYS A 95 -12.24 1.10 25.07
CA LYS A 95 -11.45 0.70 26.25
C LYS A 95 -9.96 0.51 25.96
N VAL A 96 -9.64 -0.14 24.84
CA VAL A 96 -8.24 -0.42 24.47
C VAL A 96 -7.61 0.84 23.89
N PHE A 97 -8.36 1.60 23.09
CA PHE A 97 -7.95 2.89 22.57
C PHE A 97 -7.55 3.87 23.68
N ASP A 98 -8.38 4.04 24.71
CA ASP A 98 -8.11 4.94 25.84
C ASP A 98 -6.80 4.54 26.58
N LEU A 99 -6.53 3.25 26.72
CA LEU A 99 -5.29 2.74 27.34
C LEU A 99 -4.04 2.99 26.48
N VAL A 100 -4.16 2.85 25.14
CA VAL A 100 -3.06 3.15 24.21
C VAL A 100 -2.79 4.65 24.17
N LEU A 101 -3.83 5.49 24.09
CA LEU A 101 -3.74 6.95 24.11
C LEU A 101 -3.08 7.47 25.38
N ALA A 102 -3.40 6.89 26.54
CA ALA A 102 -2.78 7.23 27.82
C ALA A 102 -1.39 6.59 28.05
N ASN A 103 -0.89 5.78 27.11
CA ASN A 103 0.32 4.97 27.23
C ASN A 103 0.34 4.06 28.48
N GLN A 104 -0.82 3.52 28.86
CA GLN A 104 -1.03 2.66 30.05
C GLN A 104 -1.06 1.17 29.72
N MET A 105 -0.60 0.79 28.52
CA MET A 105 -0.49 -0.61 28.13
C MET A 105 0.65 -1.29 28.87
N ALA A 106 0.37 -2.43 29.51
CA ALA A 106 1.33 -3.16 30.34
C ALA A 106 2.62 -3.63 29.61
N LYS A 107 2.63 -3.58 28.27
CA LYS A 107 3.77 -3.90 27.41
C LYS A 107 4.60 -2.68 26.97
N GLY A 108 4.22 -1.46 27.37
CA GLY A 108 4.85 -0.21 26.96
C GLY A 108 4.25 0.40 25.70
N ASP A 109 5.01 1.29 25.05
CA ASP A 109 4.59 2.09 23.91
C ASP A 109 4.25 1.22 22.68
N VAL A 110 2.95 1.11 22.40
CA VAL A 110 2.41 0.31 21.30
C VAL A 110 2.80 0.87 19.94
N LEU A 111 2.77 2.20 19.76
CA LEU A 111 2.96 2.82 18.45
C LEU A 111 4.42 2.79 18.03
N SER A 112 5.35 3.07 18.95
CA SER A 112 6.79 2.99 18.67
C SER A 112 7.25 1.56 18.38
N VAL A 113 6.77 0.57 19.14
CA VAL A 113 7.09 -0.85 18.89
C VAL A 113 6.51 -1.32 17.56
N ALA A 114 5.26 -0.99 17.24
CA ALA A 114 4.64 -1.34 15.97
C ALA A 114 5.31 -0.65 14.77
N LYS A 115 5.78 0.61 14.90
CA LYS A 115 6.57 1.30 13.86
C LYS A 115 7.85 0.54 13.52
N ILE A 116 8.63 0.15 14.53
CA ILE A 116 9.88 -0.61 14.36
C ILE A 116 9.59 -1.99 13.75
N ALA A 117 8.51 -2.65 14.20
CA ALA A 117 8.10 -3.95 13.67
C ALA A 117 7.72 -3.86 12.18
N GLY A 118 6.97 -2.83 11.76
CA GLY A 118 6.64 -2.61 10.34
C GLY A 118 7.88 -2.37 9.47
N ILE A 119 8.83 -1.55 9.94
CA ILE A 119 10.12 -1.32 9.24
C ILE A 119 10.91 -2.63 9.11
N ASN A 120 10.89 -3.50 10.12
CA ASN A 120 11.50 -4.83 10.03
C ASN A 120 10.73 -5.76 9.08
N GLY A 121 9.39 -5.74 9.11
CA GLY A 121 8.53 -6.48 8.18
C GLY A 121 8.88 -6.20 6.72
N ALA A 122 8.97 -4.92 6.34
CA ALA A 122 9.37 -4.50 5.00
C ALA A 122 10.69 -5.15 4.53
N LYS A 123 11.73 -5.11 5.38
CA LYS A 123 13.06 -5.70 5.09
C LYS A 123 13.06 -7.22 4.99
N HIS A 124 12.07 -7.90 5.57
CA HIS A 124 11.95 -9.36 5.57
C HIS A 124 10.90 -9.91 4.58
N THR A 125 10.25 -9.06 3.78
CA THR A 125 9.20 -9.43 2.81
C THR A 125 9.56 -10.63 1.94
N SER A 126 10.76 -10.66 1.35
CA SER A 126 11.24 -11.76 0.50
C SER A 126 11.45 -13.09 1.24
N SER A 127 11.54 -13.06 2.58
CA SER A 127 11.59 -14.25 3.44
C SER A 127 10.20 -14.76 3.85
N LEU A 128 9.16 -13.93 3.70
CA LEU A 128 7.78 -14.21 4.10
C LEU A 128 6.90 -14.57 2.90
N ILE A 129 7.11 -13.91 1.75
CA ILE A 129 6.31 -14.09 0.53
C ILE A 129 7.11 -14.90 -0.50
N PRO A 130 6.79 -16.19 -0.75
CA PRO A 130 7.70 -17.14 -1.41
C PRO A 130 8.16 -16.80 -2.84
N LEU A 131 7.45 -15.94 -3.57
CA LEU A 131 7.75 -15.55 -4.94
C LEU A 131 8.20 -14.09 -5.09
N CYS A 132 8.40 -13.37 -3.98
CA CYS A 132 8.99 -12.03 -4.01
C CYS A 132 10.50 -12.11 -4.28
N HIS A 133 10.99 -11.23 -5.15
CA HIS A 133 12.43 -11.01 -5.29
C HIS A 133 13.02 -10.46 -3.99
N ASN A 134 14.31 -10.70 -3.75
CA ASN A 134 15.01 -10.00 -2.70
C ASN A 134 15.36 -8.57 -3.18
N ILE A 135 14.78 -7.55 -2.54
CA ILE A 135 14.93 -6.15 -2.94
C ILE A 135 15.76 -5.39 -1.89
N THR A 136 16.82 -4.72 -2.34
CA THR A 136 17.54 -3.76 -1.51
C THR A 136 16.72 -2.47 -1.39
N LEU A 137 15.99 -2.33 -0.28
CA LEU A 137 15.22 -1.13 0.03
C LEU A 137 16.14 0.07 0.29
N THR A 138 15.83 1.21 -0.31
CA THR A 138 16.54 2.48 -0.10
C THR A 138 15.84 3.37 0.93
N HIS A 139 14.53 3.20 1.11
CA HIS A 139 13.74 3.88 2.14
C HIS A 139 12.58 3.01 2.62
N VAL A 140 12.25 3.14 3.91
CA VAL A 140 11.02 2.61 4.51
C VAL A 140 10.50 3.64 5.51
N ARG A 141 9.23 4.04 5.39
CA ARG A 141 8.49 4.82 6.39
C ARG A 141 7.34 3.96 6.91
N VAL A 142 7.06 4.04 8.20
CA VAL A 142 5.82 3.52 8.80
C VAL A 142 5.32 4.56 9.79
N ASP A 143 4.07 4.97 9.63
CA ASP A 143 3.40 5.93 10.50
C ASP A 143 2.12 5.33 11.05
N LEU A 144 1.88 5.58 12.33
CA LEU A 144 0.71 5.11 13.07
C LEU A 144 0.07 6.32 13.74
N ARG A 145 -1.24 6.46 13.60
CA ARG A 145 -2.04 7.54 14.19
C ARG A 145 -3.23 6.95 14.91
N LEU A 146 -3.49 7.40 16.14
CA LEU A 146 -4.71 7.07 16.86
C LEU A 146 -5.87 7.88 16.28
N ASN A 147 -6.94 7.21 15.90
CA ASN A 147 -8.17 7.83 15.41
C ASN A 147 -9.26 7.79 16.50
N PRO A 148 -9.61 8.93 17.11
CA PRO A 148 -10.60 8.99 18.19
C PRO A 148 -12.06 8.91 17.70
N GLU A 149 -12.32 9.01 16.39
CA GLU A 149 -13.68 8.97 15.84
C GLU A 149 -14.24 7.55 15.82
N ASP A 150 -13.40 6.55 15.52
CA ASP A 150 -13.77 5.12 15.45
C ASP A 150 -12.98 4.22 16.44
N PHE A 151 -12.13 4.82 17.28
CA PHE A 151 -11.29 4.13 18.27
C PHE A 151 -10.32 3.13 17.63
N SER A 152 -9.66 3.53 16.55
CA SER A 152 -8.72 2.72 15.78
C SER A 152 -7.28 3.27 15.78
N VAL A 153 -6.36 2.50 15.19
CA VAL A 153 -5.04 2.95 14.76
C VAL A 153 -4.99 2.91 13.24
N ASP A 154 -4.89 4.08 12.61
CA ASP A 154 -4.60 4.21 11.18
C ASP A 154 -3.09 4.02 10.95
N ILE A 155 -2.71 3.10 10.07
CA ILE A 155 -1.32 2.77 9.74
C ILE A 155 -1.08 3.04 8.26
N GLU A 156 -0.03 3.79 7.95
CA GLU A 156 0.48 4.00 6.59
C GLU A 156 1.94 3.52 6.51
N GLY A 157 2.28 2.82 5.43
CA GLY A 157 3.63 2.32 5.19
C GLY A 157 4.09 2.67 3.77
N GLU A 158 5.27 3.26 3.65
CA GLU A 158 5.94 3.52 2.37
C GLU A 158 7.21 2.66 2.26
N ALA A 159 7.43 2.08 1.10
CA ALA A 159 8.68 1.45 0.71
C ALA A 159 9.20 2.08 -0.60
N ALA A 160 10.52 2.26 -0.71
CA ALA A 160 11.16 2.68 -1.95
C ALA A 160 12.46 1.93 -2.25
N SER A 161 12.77 1.76 -3.54
CA SER A 161 14.01 1.16 -4.04
C SER A 161 14.34 1.63 -5.47
N THR A 162 15.59 1.49 -5.88
CA THR A 162 16.01 1.58 -7.28
C THR A 162 16.31 0.17 -7.79
N GLY A 163 15.45 -0.36 -8.66
CA GLY A 163 15.55 -1.77 -9.08
C GLY A 163 14.65 -2.20 -10.24
N LYS A 164 14.60 -3.51 -10.48
CA LYS A 164 13.95 -4.15 -11.64
C LYS A 164 12.48 -4.54 -11.42
N THR A 165 12.05 -4.64 -10.17
CA THR A 165 10.69 -4.99 -9.75
C THR A 165 10.15 -3.97 -8.75
N GLY A 166 8.83 -3.89 -8.60
CA GLY A 166 8.15 -2.98 -7.66
C GLY A 166 8.32 -3.39 -6.19
N VAL A 167 7.92 -2.49 -5.30
CA VAL A 167 8.03 -2.62 -3.83
C VAL A 167 6.66 -2.63 -3.13
N GLU A 168 5.61 -2.99 -3.87
CA GLU A 168 4.23 -3.06 -3.39
C GLU A 168 4.10 -4.02 -2.21
N MET A 169 4.80 -5.15 -2.26
CA MET A 169 4.76 -6.17 -1.20
C MET A 169 5.49 -5.74 0.05
N GLU A 170 6.56 -4.95 -0.06
CA GLU A 170 7.31 -4.41 1.06
C GLU A 170 6.49 -3.39 1.85
N ALA A 171 5.76 -2.50 1.15
CA ALA A 171 4.82 -1.58 1.79
C ALA A 171 3.65 -2.33 2.47
N MET A 172 3.03 -3.30 1.77
CA MET A 172 1.94 -4.13 2.30
C MET A 172 2.37 -4.96 3.51
N THR A 173 3.59 -5.52 3.49
CA THR A 173 4.14 -6.27 4.61
C THR A 173 4.45 -5.36 5.80
N ALA A 174 4.92 -4.13 5.56
CA ALA A 174 5.17 -3.15 6.61
C ALA A 174 3.91 -2.86 7.44
N VAL A 175 2.81 -2.50 6.78
CA VAL A 175 1.54 -2.20 7.48
C VAL A 175 0.94 -3.45 8.13
N SER A 176 1.03 -4.61 7.48
CA SER A 176 0.56 -5.88 8.04
C SER A 176 1.28 -6.26 9.34
N VAL A 177 2.61 -6.18 9.36
CA VAL A 177 3.42 -6.51 10.54
C VAL A 177 3.26 -5.46 11.64
N ALA A 178 3.12 -4.18 11.29
CA ALA A 178 2.77 -3.14 12.26
C ALA A 178 1.40 -3.40 12.90
N GLY A 179 0.36 -3.72 12.12
CA GLY A 179 -0.97 -4.04 12.62
C GLY A 179 -1.00 -5.29 13.51
N LEU A 180 -0.31 -6.36 13.11
CA LEU A 180 -0.12 -7.56 13.95
C LEU A 180 0.61 -7.26 15.26
N THR A 181 1.52 -6.28 15.25
CA THR A 181 2.23 -5.84 16.46
C THR A 181 1.33 -5.02 17.38
N VAL A 182 0.49 -4.12 16.85
CA VAL A 182 -0.55 -3.45 17.62
C VAL A 182 -1.48 -4.49 18.27
N TYR A 183 -1.91 -5.52 17.52
CA TYR A 183 -2.68 -6.63 18.09
C TYR A 183 -1.91 -7.35 19.20
N ASP A 184 -0.64 -7.75 18.99
CA ASP A 184 0.15 -8.47 20.01
C ASP A 184 0.28 -7.69 21.33
N MET A 185 0.51 -6.38 21.22
CA MET A 185 0.64 -5.45 22.33
C MET A 185 -0.69 -5.26 23.08
N CYS A 186 -1.81 -5.25 22.36
CA CYS A 186 -3.13 -4.95 22.90
C CYS A 186 -3.98 -6.17 23.28
N LYS A 187 -3.68 -7.38 22.78
CA LYS A 187 -4.52 -8.59 22.94
C LYS A 187 -4.74 -9.11 24.37
N ALA A 188 -4.14 -8.46 25.37
CA ALA A 188 -4.41 -8.74 26.78
C ALA A 188 -5.61 -7.93 27.32
N ALA A 189 -5.89 -6.76 26.73
CA ALA A 189 -6.98 -5.87 27.15
C ALA A 189 -8.32 -6.16 26.43
N SER A 190 -8.25 -6.67 25.20
CA SER A 190 -9.38 -7.24 24.43
C SER A 190 -8.89 -8.31 23.46
N LYS A 191 -9.76 -9.26 23.06
CA LYS A 191 -9.50 -10.21 21.96
C LYS A 191 -10.17 -9.82 20.65
N ASP A 192 -11.15 -8.91 20.71
CA ASP A 192 -12.03 -8.52 19.60
C ASP A 192 -11.38 -7.49 18.64
N ILE A 193 -10.09 -7.22 18.83
CA ILE A 193 -9.32 -6.30 18.00
C ILE A 193 -9.25 -6.85 16.57
N GLN A 194 -9.60 -6.02 15.59
CA GLN A 194 -9.59 -6.38 14.17
C GLN A 194 -8.53 -5.59 13.43
N ILE A 195 -7.86 -6.24 12.48
CA ILE A 195 -6.99 -5.58 11.50
C ILE A 195 -7.74 -5.60 10.17
N THR A 196 -8.04 -4.43 9.62
CA THR A 196 -8.82 -4.26 8.38
C THR A 196 -8.02 -3.46 7.35
N ASP A 197 -8.54 -3.40 6.13
CA ASP A 197 -8.08 -2.45 5.11
C ASP A 197 -6.60 -2.54 4.73
N ILE A 198 -5.96 -3.70 4.90
CA ILE A 198 -4.59 -3.94 4.40
C ILE A 198 -4.61 -3.84 2.87
N ARG A 199 -4.16 -2.70 2.31
CA ARG A 199 -4.33 -2.39 0.89
C ARG A 199 -3.28 -1.43 0.36
N LEU A 200 -2.92 -1.60 -0.92
CA LEU A 200 -2.05 -0.67 -1.63
C LEU A 200 -2.82 0.62 -1.94
N GLU A 201 -2.23 1.77 -1.63
CA GLU A 201 -2.82 3.09 -1.92
C GLU A 201 -2.19 3.75 -3.14
N LEU A 202 -0.88 3.57 -3.35
CA LEU A 202 -0.15 4.19 -4.46
C LEU A 202 1.08 3.35 -4.82
N LYS A 203 1.44 3.30 -6.11
CA LYS A 203 2.78 2.85 -6.55
C LYS A 203 3.28 3.63 -7.76
N THR A 204 4.60 3.75 -7.88
CA THR A 204 5.29 4.46 -8.97
C THR A 204 6.43 3.62 -9.56
N GLY A 205 6.81 3.94 -10.80
CA GLY A 205 7.96 3.37 -11.48
C GLY A 205 7.71 2.03 -12.18
N GLY A 206 8.71 1.58 -12.93
CA GLY A 206 8.60 0.41 -13.81
C GLY A 206 7.65 0.60 -15.01
N LYS A 207 7.46 -0.47 -15.79
CA LYS A 207 6.67 -0.44 -17.04
C LYS A 207 5.20 -0.05 -16.83
N SER A 208 4.62 -0.38 -15.68
CA SER A 208 3.22 -0.06 -15.35
C SER A 208 3.03 1.34 -14.75
N GLY A 209 4.07 2.18 -14.72
CA GLY A 209 3.96 3.61 -14.41
C GLY A 209 3.38 3.95 -13.03
N TYR A 210 2.66 5.05 -12.97
CA TYR A 210 1.91 5.48 -11.79
C TYR A 210 0.61 4.68 -11.64
N TRP A 211 0.23 4.36 -10.40
CA TRP A 211 -1.10 3.90 -10.03
C TRP A 211 -1.44 4.45 -8.65
N CYS A 212 -2.70 4.83 -8.45
CA CYS A 212 -3.26 5.26 -7.18
C CYS A 212 -4.63 4.62 -7.01
N ARG A 213 -5.02 4.32 -5.77
CA ARG A 213 -6.37 3.90 -5.44
C ARG A 213 -7.33 5.04 -5.70
N GLU A 214 -8.39 4.77 -6.46
CA GLU A 214 -9.51 5.68 -6.55
C GLU A 214 -10.15 5.83 -5.17
N LYS A 215 -10.20 7.07 -4.68
CA LYS A 215 -11.04 7.39 -3.52
C LYS A 215 -12.48 7.37 -4.02
N ASN A 216 -13.16 6.24 -3.87
CA ASN A 216 -14.62 6.25 -3.85
C ASN A 216 -15.03 7.26 -2.78
N GLY A 217 -15.61 8.39 -3.20
CA GLY A 217 -16.10 9.38 -2.26
C GLY A 217 -17.12 8.71 -1.35
N ASP A 218 -16.93 8.85 -0.04
CA ASP A 218 -17.90 8.36 0.93
C ASP A 218 -19.25 9.01 0.62
N VAL A 219 -20.22 8.18 0.22
CA VAL A 219 -21.60 8.63 0.03
C VAL A 219 -22.16 8.86 1.43
N SER A 220 -22.23 10.16 1.77
CA SER A 220 -22.82 10.74 2.98
C SER A 220 -24.25 10.25 3.24
#